data_AF-F0G6R7-F1
#
_entry.id   AF-F0G6R7-F1
#
_cell.length_a   1.000
_cell.length_b   1.000
_cell.length_c   1.000
_cell.angle_alpha   90.00
_cell.angle_beta   90.00
_cell.angle_gamma   90.00
#
_symmetry.space_group_name_H-M   'P 1'
#
loop_
_entity.id
_entity.type
_entity.pdbx_description
1 polymer ?
#
loop_
_entity_poly.entity_id
_entity_poly.type
_entity_poly.pdbx_seq_one_letter_code
_entity_poly.pdbx_strand_id
1 'polypeptide(L)'
;MHTAAMLPPAYPPSIGEGRLLTEDELAASLAHTMRDWDGRQDLWLFGYGSLIWNPGLPTVAAVRGKVHGYHRGLYLWSRVNRGTPERPGLVLALDRGGSCAGIAFRLAGPTAQPHLETLWKREMPMGSYRPAWLPCTLETGERVNALAFVMRRDVPTYTGKLPDPVVKEVF
;
A
#
# COMPACT_ATOMS: atom_id res chain seq x y z
N MET A 1 8.58 29.47 23.01
CA MET A 1 8.63 28.04 23.38
C MET A 1 9.53 27.35 22.37
N HIS A 2 10.73 26.93 22.79
CA HIS A 2 11.68 26.23 21.93
C HIS A 2 11.16 24.81 21.68
N THR A 3 10.77 24.49 20.45
CA THR A 3 10.57 23.10 20.02
C THR A 3 11.94 22.43 20.09
N ALA A 4 12.12 21.49 21.02
CA ALA A 4 13.29 20.64 21.00
C ALA A 4 13.32 19.93 19.64
N ALA A 5 14.30 20.25 18.80
CA ALA A 5 14.52 19.52 17.57
C ALA A 5 14.87 18.09 17.96
N MET A 6 13.90 17.18 17.86
CA MET A 6 14.17 15.74 17.99
C MET A 6 15.26 15.41 16.98
N LEU A 7 16.37 14.83 17.46
CA LEU A 7 17.43 14.34 16.59
C LEU A 7 16.80 13.43 15.52
N PRO A 8 17.22 13.54 14.25
CA PRO A 8 16.71 12.66 13.21
C PRO A 8 16.93 11.20 13.63
N PRO A 9 15.97 10.30 13.34
CA PRO A 9 16.15 8.89 13.65
C PRO A 9 17.42 8.38 12.97
N ALA A 10 18.24 7.63 13.71
CA ALA A 10 19.49 7.08 13.19
C ALA A 10 19.22 6.09 12.04
N TYR A 11 20.12 6.09 11.06
CA TYR A 11 20.15 5.14 9.96
C TYR A 11 21.42 4.25 10.07
N PRO A 12 21.34 2.92 9.91
CA PRO A 12 20.13 2.13 9.65
C PRO A 12 19.20 2.04 10.88
N PRO A 13 17.87 2.01 10.67
CA PRO A 13 16.91 1.87 11.75
C PRO A 13 16.92 0.47 12.36
N SER A 14 16.60 0.36 13.65
CA SER A 14 16.28 -0.94 14.26
C SER A 14 14.87 -1.36 13.83
N ILE A 15 14.80 -2.16 12.77
CA ILE A 15 13.57 -2.81 12.32
C ILE A 15 13.66 -4.23 12.86
N GLY A 16 12.76 -4.61 13.77
CA GLY A 16 12.75 -5.95 14.36
C GLY A 16 12.72 -7.09 13.33
N GLU A 17 12.69 -8.32 13.82
CA GLU A 17 12.58 -9.49 12.94
C GLU A 17 11.33 -9.39 12.07
N GLY A 18 11.52 -9.61 10.77
CA GLY A 18 10.43 -9.60 9.82
C GLY A 18 9.74 -10.94 9.88
N ARG A 19 8.41 -10.91 10.01
CA ARG A 19 7.60 -12.12 9.92
C ARG A 19 6.85 -12.12 8.59
N LEU A 20 6.95 -13.23 7.87
CA LEU A 20 6.09 -13.49 6.73
C LEU A 20 4.74 -14.03 7.23
N LEU A 21 3.65 -13.51 6.67
CA LEU A 21 2.33 -14.11 6.85
C LEU A 21 2.32 -15.50 6.22
N THR A 22 1.67 -16.44 6.90
CA THR A 22 1.43 -17.78 6.34
C THR A 22 0.41 -17.70 5.19
N GLU A 23 0.33 -18.77 4.40
CA GLU A 23 -0.70 -18.86 3.34
C GLU A 23 -2.11 -18.74 3.92
N ASP A 24 -2.36 -19.35 5.09
CA ASP A 24 -3.65 -19.26 5.79
C ASP A 24 -3.95 -17.84 6.26
N GLU A 25 -2.95 -17.10 6.78
CA GLU A 25 -3.13 -15.70 7.19
C GLU A 25 -3.42 -14.79 5.98
N LEU A 26 -2.73 -15.03 4.86
CA LEU A 26 -3.01 -14.33 3.60
C LEU A 26 -4.43 -14.61 3.11
N ALA A 27 -4.82 -15.89 3.03
CA ALA A 27 -6.15 -16.31 2.60
C ALA A 27 -7.25 -15.75 3.51
N ALA A 28 -7.07 -15.83 4.83
CA ALA A 28 -8.01 -15.29 5.81
C ALA A 28 -8.17 -13.77 5.66
N SER A 29 -7.06 -13.03 5.44
CA SER A 29 -7.12 -11.58 5.25
C SER A 29 -7.82 -11.19 3.94
N LEU A 30 -7.63 -11.98 2.86
CA LEU A 30 -8.34 -11.79 1.59
C LEU A 30 -9.83 -12.04 1.77
N ALA A 31 -10.20 -13.20 2.33
CA ALA A 31 -11.59 -13.56 2.58
C ALA A 31 -12.30 -12.51 3.46
N HIS A 32 -11.63 -12.02 4.51
CA HIS A 32 -12.17 -10.94 5.33
C HIS A 32 -12.41 -9.65 4.55
N THR A 33 -11.46 -9.27 3.68
CA THR A 33 -11.57 -8.04 2.88
C THR A 33 -12.69 -8.14 1.83
N MET A 34 -12.92 -9.34 1.29
CA MET A 34 -13.88 -9.63 0.23
C MET A 34 -15.23 -10.14 0.74
N ARG A 35 -15.45 -10.20 2.06
CA ARG A 35 -16.65 -10.82 2.67
C ARG A 35 -18.00 -10.26 2.16
N ASP A 36 -18.01 -9.00 1.74
CA ASP A 36 -19.21 -8.28 1.29
C ASP A 36 -19.32 -8.23 -0.26
N TRP A 37 -18.39 -8.88 -0.98
CA TRP A 37 -18.36 -8.94 -2.44
C TRP A 37 -18.91 -10.27 -2.95
N ASP A 38 -19.85 -10.22 -3.90
CA ASP A 38 -20.57 -11.39 -4.41
C ASP A 38 -19.87 -12.12 -5.57
N GLY A 39 -18.70 -11.64 -5.99
CA GLY A 39 -17.96 -12.21 -7.13
C GLY A 39 -18.54 -11.85 -8.51
N ARG A 40 -19.65 -11.11 -8.58
CA ARG A 40 -20.36 -10.81 -9.83
C ARG A 40 -20.15 -9.39 -10.28
N GLN A 41 -20.15 -8.44 -9.34
CA GLN A 41 -19.91 -7.03 -9.64
C GLN A 41 -18.42 -6.78 -9.88
N ASP A 42 -18.12 -5.91 -10.84
CA ASP A 42 -16.77 -5.39 -11.04
C ASP A 42 -16.27 -4.68 -9.77
N LEU A 43 -14.97 -4.79 -9.52
CA LEU A 43 -14.33 -4.10 -8.41
C LEU A 43 -13.23 -3.17 -8.89
N TRP A 44 -12.98 -2.15 -8.07
CA TRP A 44 -11.97 -1.15 -8.34
C TRP A 44 -10.76 -1.38 -7.44
N LEU A 45 -9.57 -1.41 -8.02
CA LEU A 45 -8.29 -1.44 -7.31
C LEU A 45 -7.57 -0.10 -7.52
N PHE A 46 -7.21 0.58 -6.43
CA PHE A 46 -6.46 1.83 -6.48
C PHE A 46 -4.95 1.56 -6.39
N GLY A 47 -4.26 1.76 -7.51
CA GLY A 47 -2.81 1.74 -7.60
C GLY A 47 -2.21 3.13 -7.39
N TYR A 48 -1.26 3.22 -6.46
CA TYR A 48 -0.52 4.46 -6.17
C TYR A 48 1.01 4.31 -6.25
N GLY A 49 1.51 3.11 -6.54
CA GLY A 49 2.94 2.78 -6.56
C GLY A 49 3.29 1.80 -7.69
N SER A 50 3.95 0.69 -7.35
CA SER A 50 4.36 -0.38 -8.29
C SER A 50 3.22 -0.85 -9.20
N LEU A 51 1.99 -0.95 -8.66
CA LEU A 51 0.78 -1.30 -9.40
C LEU A 51 0.50 -0.42 -10.63
N ILE A 52 0.92 0.84 -10.63
CA ILE A 52 0.73 1.73 -11.79
C ILE A 52 1.55 1.25 -12.98
N TRP A 53 2.73 0.69 -12.74
CA TRP A 53 3.68 0.27 -13.78
C TRP A 53 3.58 -1.21 -14.12
N ASN A 54 3.24 -2.03 -13.13
CA ASN A 54 3.05 -3.47 -13.29
C ASN A 54 1.80 -3.91 -12.52
N PRO A 55 0.59 -3.71 -13.08
CA PRO A 55 -0.65 -4.10 -12.41
C PRO A 55 -0.65 -5.60 -12.14
N GLY A 56 -0.21 -6.43 -13.10
CA GLY A 56 -0.15 -7.89 -12.95
C GLY A 56 -1.53 -8.55 -12.87
N LEU A 57 -2.58 -7.84 -13.30
CA LEU A 57 -3.98 -8.26 -13.26
C LEU A 57 -4.63 -7.83 -14.58
N PRO A 58 -5.54 -8.61 -15.17
CA PRO A 58 -6.32 -8.15 -16.31
C PRO A 58 -7.28 -7.06 -15.84
N THR A 59 -7.21 -5.91 -16.51
CA THR A 59 -8.04 -4.74 -16.17
C THR A 59 -8.98 -4.45 -17.32
N VAL A 60 -10.25 -4.24 -17.01
CA VAL A 60 -11.29 -3.82 -17.97
C VAL A 60 -11.11 -2.34 -18.31
N ALA A 61 -10.66 -1.55 -17.34
CA ALA A 61 -10.35 -0.14 -17.51
C ALA A 61 -9.27 0.30 -16.51
N ALA A 62 -8.53 1.34 -16.88
CA ALA A 62 -7.59 2.03 -16.01
C ALA A 62 -7.86 3.53 -16.11
N VAL A 63 -8.35 4.13 -15.03
CA VAL A 63 -8.80 5.54 -15.01
C VAL A 63 -8.02 6.30 -13.95
N ARG A 64 -7.59 7.54 -14.25
CA ARG A 64 -6.96 8.39 -13.24
C ARG A 64 -7.95 8.64 -12.12
N GLY A 65 -7.48 8.54 -10.88
CA GLY A 65 -8.33 8.68 -9.70
C GLY A 65 -7.62 9.40 -8.56
N LYS A 66 -8.40 9.93 -7.63
CA LYS A 66 -7.91 10.59 -6.41
C LYS A 66 -8.62 10.04 -5.19
N VAL A 67 -7.83 9.65 -4.20
CA VAL A 67 -8.30 9.27 -2.86
C VAL A 67 -7.98 10.41 -1.88
N HIS A 68 -8.94 10.76 -1.03
CA HIS A 68 -8.81 11.78 0.00
C HIS A 68 -8.62 11.15 1.39
N GLY A 69 -7.95 11.87 2.29
CA GLY A 69 -7.62 11.40 3.63
C GLY A 69 -6.37 10.51 3.68
N TYR A 70 -5.68 10.36 2.55
CA TYR A 70 -4.48 9.54 2.43
C TYR A 70 -3.42 10.20 1.53
N HIS A 71 -2.16 10.09 1.93
CA HIS A 71 -1.00 10.69 1.31
C HIS A 71 -0.02 9.59 0.94
N ARG A 72 0.51 9.67 -0.28
CA ARG A 72 1.57 8.76 -0.72
C ARG A 72 2.92 9.32 -0.31
N GLY A 73 3.69 8.55 0.43
CA GLY A 73 5.04 8.92 0.86
C GLY A 73 5.92 7.71 1.10
N LEU A 74 7.19 7.94 1.37
CA LEU A 74 8.16 6.91 1.76
C LEU A 74 7.96 6.54 3.23
N TYR A 75 6.97 5.69 3.49
CA TYR A 75 6.52 5.34 4.85
C TYR A 75 6.84 3.91 5.27
N LEU A 76 7.52 3.14 4.40
CA LEU A 76 7.85 1.74 4.64
C LEU A 76 9.36 1.51 4.51
N TRP A 77 9.98 1.00 5.57
CA TRP A 77 11.32 0.42 5.50
C TRP A 77 11.29 -0.93 4.77
N SER A 78 12.21 -1.16 3.83
CA SER A 78 12.31 -2.38 3.03
C SER A 78 13.70 -3.00 3.06
N ARG A 79 13.78 -4.31 3.30
CA ARG A 79 15.04 -5.08 3.38
C ARG A 79 15.29 -6.00 2.17
N VAL A 80 14.43 -5.98 1.16
CA VAL A 80 14.48 -6.96 0.04
C VAL A 80 14.48 -6.27 -1.33
N ASN A 81 13.55 -5.34 -1.57
CA ASN A 81 13.35 -4.78 -2.92
C ASN A 81 14.14 -3.49 -3.17
N ARG A 82 14.23 -2.63 -2.14
CA ARG A 82 14.85 -1.30 -2.24
C ARG A 82 15.97 -1.09 -1.21
N GLY A 83 16.45 -2.17 -0.59
CA GLY A 83 17.53 -2.17 0.38
C GLY A 83 17.86 -3.59 0.82
N THR A 84 18.76 -3.73 1.79
CA THR A 84 19.17 -5.02 2.39
C THR A 84 18.81 -5.05 3.87
N PRO A 85 18.98 -6.19 4.57
CA PRO A 85 18.82 -6.24 6.02
C PRO A 85 19.73 -5.26 6.78
N GLU A 86 20.96 -5.06 6.30
CA GLU A 86 21.97 -4.19 6.91
C GLU A 86 21.75 -2.72 6.54
N ARG A 87 21.26 -2.46 5.32
CA ARG A 87 20.95 -1.11 4.82
C ARG A 87 19.53 -1.08 4.26
N PRO A 88 18.52 -0.93 5.14
CA PRO A 88 17.13 -0.86 4.71
C PRO A 88 16.89 0.32 3.78
N GLY A 89 16.07 0.10 2.76
CA GLY A 89 15.60 1.13 1.84
C GLY A 89 14.24 1.68 2.21
N LEU A 90 13.76 2.62 1.39
CA LEU A 90 12.43 3.20 1.53
C LEU A 90 11.52 2.81 0.36
N VAL A 91 10.28 2.46 0.69
CA VAL A 91 9.23 2.11 -0.27
C VAL A 91 8.02 3.02 -0.07
N LEU A 92 7.38 3.36 -1.19
CA LEU A 92 6.14 4.15 -1.19
C LEU A 92 5.02 3.37 -0.52
N ALA A 93 4.31 4.03 0.37
CA ALA A 93 3.09 3.52 0.98
C ALA A 93 2.06 4.65 1.08
N LEU A 94 0.80 4.26 1.23
CA LEU A 94 -0.32 5.16 1.44
C LEU A 94 -0.60 5.26 2.95
N ASP A 95 -0.44 6.44 3.54
CA ASP A 95 -0.70 6.67 4.97
C ASP A 95 -1.72 7.80 5.17
N ARG A 96 -2.33 7.90 6.36
CA ARG A 96 -3.39 8.88 6.66
C ARG A 96 -2.91 10.32 6.49
N GLY A 97 -3.78 11.16 5.93
CA GLY A 97 -3.62 12.60 5.74
C GLY A 97 -3.65 13.02 4.26
N GLY A 98 -4.00 14.28 3.95
CA GLY A 98 -3.89 14.82 2.59
C GLY A 98 -4.75 14.12 1.53
N SER A 99 -4.19 13.97 0.32
CA SER A 99 -4.81 13.27 -0.80
C SER A 99 -3.75 12.62 -1.69
N CYS A 100 -4.13 11.57 -2.41
CA CYS A 100 -3.26 10.83 -3.31
C CYS A 100 -3.90 10.69 -4.68
N ALA A 101 -3.20 11.13 -5.72
CA ALA A 101 -3.52 10.77 -7.10
C ALA A 101 -2.91 9.41 -7.45
N GLY A 102 -3.63 8.63 -8.25
CA GLY A 102 -3.23 7.30 -8.69
C GLY A 102 -4.07 6.83 -9.87
N ILE A 103 -4.10 5.52 -10.08
CA ILE A 103 -4.92 4.86 -11.11
C ILE A 103 -5.92 3.95 -10.41
N ALA A 104 -7.20 4.08 -10.75
CA ALA A 104 -8.24 3.14 -10.40
C ALA A 104 -8.39 2.12 -11.55
N PHE A 105 -8.06 0.88 -11.28
CA PHE A 105 -8.20 -0.24 -12.19
C PHE A 105 -9.53 -0.93 -11.96
N ARG A 106 -10.36 -1.07 -13.00
CA ARG A 106 -11.58 -1.88 -12.94
C ARG A 106 -11.24 -3.32 -13.28
N LEU A 107 -11.54 -4.24 -12.37
CA LEU A 107 -11.36 -5.68 -12.53
C LEU A 107 -12.72 -6.31 -12.81
N ALA A 108 -12.78 -7.22 -13.79
CA ALA A 108 -14.00 -7.93 -14.12
C ALA A 108 -14.39 -8.86 -12.96
N GLY A 109 -15.57 -8.66 -12.38
CA GLY A 109 -15.99 -9.38 -11.19
C GLY A 109 -15.85 -10.91 -11.31
N PRO A 110 -16.45 -11.53 -12.34
CA PRO A 110 -16.46 -12.99 -12.51
C PRO A 110 -15.09 -13.66 -12.64
N THR A 111 -14.03 -12.91 -12.95
CA THR A 111 -12.67 -13.45 -13.15
C THR A 111 -11.66 -12.89 -12.16
N ALA A 112 -12.02 -11.98 -11.26
CA ALA A 112 -11.06 -11.27 -10.42
C ALA A 112 -10.46 -12.12 -9.29
N GLN A 113 -11.14 -13.18 -8.83
CA GLN A 113 -10.72 -13.93 -7.63
C GLN A 113 -9.28 -14.48 -7.70
N PRO A 114 -8.85 -15.23 -8.74
CA PRO A 114 -7.46 -15.74 -8.83
C PRO A 114 -6.42 -14.61 -8.92
N HIS A 115 -6.82 -13.48 -9.50
CA HIS A 115 -5.99 -12.29 -9.62
C HIS A 115 -5.80 -11.60 -8.27
N LEU A 116 -6.85 -11.51 -7.45
CA LEU A 116 -6.78 -11.01 -6.08
C LEU A 116 -5.88 -11.89 -5.20
N GLU A 117 -5.94 -13.21 -5.34
CA GLU A 117 -5.05 -14.13 -4.62
C GLU A 117 -3.58 -13.90 -4.97
N THR A 118 -3.28 -13.74 -6.27
CA THR A 118 -1.93 -13.43 -6.77
C THR A 118 -1.46 -12.07 -6.24
N LEU A 119 -2.34 -11.06 -6.27
CA LEU A 119 -2.07 -9.73 -5.73
C LEU A 119 -1.77 -9.78 -4.23
N TRP A 120 -2.52 -10.59 -3.46
CA TRP A 120 -2.29 -10.75 -2.03
C TRP A 120 -0.91 -11.34 -1.73
N LYS A 121 -0.50 -12.40 -2.44
CA LYS A 121 0.83 -13.00 -2.30
C LYS A 121 1.95 -12.01 -2.62
N ARG A 122 1.68 -11.03 -3.48
CA ARG A 122 2.64 -9.98 -3.85
C ARG A 122 2.72 -8.83 -2.84
N GLU A 123 1.58 -8.30 -2.40
CA GLU A 123 1.52 -7.06 -1.61
C GLU A 123 1.49 -7.32 -0.10
N MET A 124 0.88 -8.42 0.35
CA MET A 124 0.64 -8.68 1.77
C MET A 124 1.67 -9.58 2.51
N PRO A 125 2.75 -10.15 1.93
CA PRO A 125 3.53 -11.19 2.62
C PRO A 125 4.20 -10.70 3.90
N MET A 126 4.58 -9.42 3.98
CA MET A 126 5.22 -8.85 5.18
C MET A 126 4.23 -8.32 6.23
N GLY A 127 2.92 -8.34 5.94
CA GLY A 127 1.89 -7.77 6.82
C GLY A 127 2.03 -6.27 7.10
N SER A 128 2.86 -5.54 6.31
CA SER A 128 3.10 -4.09 6.44
C SER A 128 1.91 -3.24 6.00
N TYR A 129 1.02 -3.81 5.19
CA TYR A 129 -0.19 -3.13 4.72
C TYR A 129 -1.44 -3.73 5.37
N ARG A 130 -2.51 -2.94 5.35
CA ARG A 130 -3.88 -3.40 5.54
C ARG A 130 -4.68 -3.10 4.27
N PRO A 131 -5.47 -4.05 3.76
CA PRO A 131 -6.45 -3.75 2.72
C PRO A 131 -7.51 -2.78 3.25
N ALA A 132 -7.96 -1.86 2.41
CA ALA A 132 -8.99 -0.90 2.75
C ALA A 132 -9.79 -0.50 1.51
N TRP A 133 -11.11 -0.46 1.66
CA TRP A 133 -12.00 0.11 0.67
C TRP A 133 -12.07 1.62 0.85
N LEU A 134 -11.54 2.36 -0.12
CA LEU A 134 -11.40 3.81 -0.07
C LEU A 134 -12.28 4.49 -1.14
N PRO A 135 -13.03 5.55 -0.79
CA PRO A 135 -13.70 6.36 -1.79
C PRO A 135 -12.68 7.03 -2.71
N CYS A 136 -12.78 6.74 -4.00
CA CYS A 136 -11.93 7.27 -5.06
C CYS A 136 -12.78 8.09 -6.03
N THR A 137 -12.39 9.34 -6.27
CA THR A 137 -12.99 10.18 -7.31
C THR A 137 -12.21 9.95 -8.60
N LEU A 138 -12.88 9.41 -9.60
CA LEU A 138 -12.33 9.22 -10.94
C LEU A 138 -12.23 10.56 -11.66
N GLU A 139 -11.35 10.65 -12.67
CA GLU A 139 -11.19 11.84 -13.51
C GLU A 139 -12.49 12.21 -14.27
N THR A 140 -13.39 11.25 -14.48
CA THR A 140 -14.74 11.47 -15.01
C THR A 140 -15.68 12.20 -14.05
N GLY A 141 -15.28 12.36 -12.79
CA GLY A 141 -16.11 12.91 -11.70
C GLY A 141 -16.91 11.85 -10.93
N GLU A 142 -17.00 10.63 -11.45
CA GLU A 142 -17.65 9.51 -10.75
C GLU A 142 -16.90 9.15 -9.46
N ARG A 143 -17.65 8.80 -8.41
CA ARG A 143 -17.08 8.31 -7.15
C ARG A 143 -17.30 6.82 -7.02
N VAL A 144 -16.21 6.07 -6.93
CA VAL A 144 -16.22 4.61 -6.75
C VAL A 144 -15.58 4.24 -5.42
N ASN A 145 -15.89 3.05 -4.91
CA ASN A 145 -15.19 2.48 -3.76
C ASN A 145 -14.07 1.56 -4.27
N ALA A 146 -12.82 1.91 -4.00
CA ALA A 146 -11.67 1.20 -4.55
C ALA A 146 -10.84 0.54 -3.44
N LEU A 147 -10.53 -0.73 -3.61
CA LEU A 147 -9.59 -1.46 -2.78
C LEU A 147 -8.20 -0.81 -2.89
N ALA A 148 -7.57 -0.53 -1.76
CA ALA A 148 -6.20 -0.05 -1.68
C ALA A 148 -5.46 -0.78 -0.55
N PHE A 149 -4.15 -0.89 -0.67
CA PHE A 149 -3.28 -1.34 0.42
C PHE A 149 -2.77 -0.12 1.17
N VAL A 150 -3.11 0.03 2.44
CA VAL A 150 -2.76 1.19 3.27
C VAL A 150 -1.70 0.79 4.28
N MET A 151 -0.74 1.66 4.57
CA MET A 151 0.29 1.43 5.57
C MET A 151 -0.32 1.15 6.95
N ARG A 152 0.15 0.08 7.60
CA ARG A 152 -0.09 -0.16 9.02
C ARG A 152 0.87 0.68 9.84
N ARG A 153 0.36 1.36 10.88
CA ARG A 153 1.20 2.18 11.77
C ARG A 153 1.67 1.42 13.01
N ASP A 154 1.09 0.25 13.26
CA ASP A 154 1.34 -0.63 14.39
C ASP A 154 2.45 -1.67 14.10
N VAL A 155 3.15 -1.54 12.98
CA VAL A 155 4.24 -2.43 12.58
C VAL A 155 5.60 -1.73 12.66
N PRO A 156 6.68 -2.44 13.04
CA PRO A 156 8.02 -1.85 13.15
C PRO A 156 8.59 -1.29 11.84
N THR A 157 8.05 -1.72 10.70
CA THR A 157 8.47 -1.27 9.37
C THR A 157 7.90 0.09 8.98
N TYR A 158 6.95 0.64 9.77
CA TYR A 158 6.43 1.98 9.57
C TYR A 158 7.44 3.05 9.98
N THR A 159 7.75 3.97 9.07
CA THR A 159 8.78 5.00 9.31
C THR A 159 8.20 6.31 9.84
N GLY A 160 6.90 6.55 9.62
CA GLY A 160 6.34 7.90 9.74
C GLY A 160 6.93 8.87 8.71
N LYS A 161 6.77 10.17 8.93
CA LYS A 161 7.42 11.17 8.07
C LYS A 161 8.88 11.32 8.48
N LEU A 162 9.80 10.89 7.61
CA LEU A 162 11.23 11.07 7.82
C LEU A 162 11.68 12.48 7.41
N PRO A 163 12.67 13.07 8.10
CA PRO A 163 13.27 14.32 7.70
C PRO A 163 14.21 14.13 6.49
N ASP A 164 14.35 15.16 5.66
CA ASP A 164 15.13 15.12 4.41
C ASP A 164 16.54 14.55 4.53
N PRO A 165 17.34 14.81 5.59
CA PRO A 165 18.67 14.23 5.72
C PRO A 165 18.66 12.70 5.74
N VAL A 166 17.72 12.09 6.45
CA VAL A 166 17.59 10.62 6.52
C VAL A 166 17.16 10.07 5.16
N VAL A 167 16.23 10.75 4.47
CA VAL A 167 15.81 10.33 3.13
C VAL A 167 16.98 10.38 2.16
N LYS A 168 17.82 11.43 2.21
CA LYS A 168 19.02 11.55 1.38
C LYS A 168 20.09 10.53 1.69
N GLU A 169 20.19 10.03 2.92
CA GLU A 169 21.17 9.00 3.27
C GLU A 169 20.80 7.61 2.71
N VAL A 170 19.50 7.38 2.47
CA VAL A 170 18.98 6.13 1.90
C VAL A 170 19.18 6.02 0.38
N PHE A 171 19.28 7.15 -0.34
CA PHE A 171 19.38 7.21 -1.82
C PHE A 171 20.73 7.73 -2.30
#